data_AF-A0A2P5W1F2-F1
#
_entry.id   AF-A0A2P5W1F2-F1
#
_cell.length_a   1.000
_cell.length_b   1.000
_cell.length_c   1.000
_cell.angle_alpha   90.00
_cell.angle_beta   90.00
_cell.angle_gamma   90.00
#
_symmetry.space_group_name_H-M   'P 1'
#
loop_
_entity.id
_entity.type
_entity.pdbx_description
1 polymer ?
#
loop_
_entity_poly.entity_id
_entity_poly.type
_entity_poly.pdbx_seq_one_letter_code
_entity_poly.pdbx_strand_id
1 'polypeptide(L)' 'MAAKYIIASVAGSFAIAYVSDLLVSDSKIFGGTTPSTVSNKRWWEETDKKFQAWPRTAGPPVVMNPISRQNFIVKSGSES' A
#
# COMPACT_ATOMS: atom_id res chain seq x y z
N MET A 1 -23.11 15.41 -33.53
CA MET A 1 -24.26 15.55 -32.61
C MET A 1 -24.16 14.68 -31.35
N ALA A 2 -23.77 13.39 -31.45
CA ALA A 2 -23.70 12.49 -30.29
C ALA A 2 -22.48 12.66 -29.36
N ALA A 3 -21.32 13.08 -29.90
CA ALA A 3 -20.06 13.13 -29.13
C ALA A 3 -20.15 13.94 -27.83
N LYS A 4 -20.82 15.10 -27.84
CA LYS A 4 -21.01 15.92 -26.64
C LYS A 4 -21.81 15.20 -25.54
N TYR A 5 -22.81 14.40 -25.92
CA TYR A 5 -23.62 13.62 -24.98
C TYR A 5 -22.84 12.43 -24.46
N ILE A 6 -22.04 11.77 -25.31
CA ILE A 6 -21.17 10.65 -24.91
C ILE A 6 -20.10 11.13 -23.92
N ILE A 7 -19.41 12.23 -24.21
CA ILE A 7 -18.37 12.75 -23.31
C ILE A 7 -18.98 13.18 -21.98
N ALA A 8 -20.12 13.88 -22.00
CA ALA A 8 -20.81 14.29 -20.78
C ALA A 8 -21.34 13.08 -19.98
N SER A 9 -21.89 12.06 -20.63
CA SER A 9 -22.40 10.87 -19.94
C SER A 9 -21.28 10.02 -19.34
N VAL A 10 -20.14 9.91 -20.02
CA VAL A 10 -18.94 9.25 -19.48
C VAL A 10 -18.37 10.02 -18.30
N ALA A 11 -18.25 11.34 -18.39
CA ALA A 11 -17.81 12.15 -17.25
C ALA A 11 -18.77 12.02 -16.05
N GLY A 12 -20.09 12.02 -16.32
CA GLY A 12 -21.11 11.82 -15.30
C GLY A 12 -21.06 10.43 -14.65
N SER A 13 -20.76 9.37 -15.42
CA SER A 13 -20.67 8.02 -14.87
C SER A 13 -19.48 7.87 -13.92
N PHE A 14 -18.33 8.48 -14.21
CA PHE A 14 -17.19 8.53 -13.28
C PHE A 14 -17.55 9.22 -11.96
N ALA A 15 -18.29 10.33 -12.01
CA ALA A 15 -18.73 11.04 -10.81
C ALA A 15 -19.67 10.17 -9.96
N ILE A 16 -20.66 9.53 -10.59
CA ILE A 16 -21.59 8.63 -9.88
C ILE A 16 -20.85 7.43 -9.28
N ALA A 17 -19.93 6.82 -10.05
CA ALA A 17 -19.14 5.69 -9.58
C ALA A 17 -18.25 6.08 -8.38
N TYR A 18 -17.59 7.22 -8.43
CA TYR A 18 -16.77 7.73 -7.34
C TYR A 18 -17.57 7.97 -6.06
N VAL A 19 -18.72 8.64 -6.16
CA VAL A 19 -19.60 8.89 -5.00
C VAL A 19 -20.12 7.58 -4.43
N SER A 20 -20.51 6.63 -5.30
CA SER A 20 -21.00 5.33 -4.87
C SER A 20 -19.92 4.54 -4.14
N ASP A 21 -18.68 4.54 -4.64
CA ASP A 21 -17.55 3.89 -3.98
C ASP A 21 -17.24 4.52 -2.62
N LEU A 22 -17.23 5.86 -2.52
CA LEU A 22 -16.97 6.55 -1.25
C LEU A 22 -18.04 6.25 -0.18
N LEU A 23 -19.31 6.16 -0.57
CA LEU A 23 -20.40 5.82 0.36
C LEU A 23 -20.30 4.35 0.79
N VAL A 24 -20.05 3.44 -0.14
CA VAL A 24 -20.03 2.01 0.12
C VAL A 24 -18.75 1.57 0.83
N SER A 25 -17.59 1.94 0.32
CA SER A 25 -16.28 1.43 0.75
C SER A 25 -15.71 2.24 1.92
N ASP A 26 -15.72 3.57 1.84
CA ASP A 26 -15.10 4.42 2.85
C ASP A 26 -16.06 4.68 4.02
N SER A 27 -17.28 5.12 3.72
CA SER A 27 -18.31 5.42 4.72
C SER A 27 -19.03 4.19 5.24
N LYS A 28 -18.88 3.03 4.55
CA LYS A 28 -19.38 1.72 5.00
C LYS A 28 -20.86 1.76 5.36
N ILE A 29 -21.68 2.32 4.48
CA ILE A 29 -23.15 2.42 4.69
C ILE A 29 -23.81 1.05 4.88
N PHE A 30 -23.20 -0.02 4.37
CA PHE A 30 -23.64 -1.41 4.55
C PHE A 30 -22.96 -2.13 5.74
N GLY A 31 -22.22 -1.39 6.57
CA GLY A 31 -21.44 -1.93 7.67
C GLY A 31 -20.05 -2.45 7.25
N GLY A 32 -19.26 -2.83 8.26
CA GLY A 32 -17.87 -3.28 8.10
C GLY A 32 -16.88 -2.46 8.91
N THR A 33 -15.64 -2.94 9.01
CA THR A 33 -14.55 -2.22 9.70
C THR A 33 -13.31 -2.21 8.83
N THR A 34 -12.49 -1.18 8.98
CA THR A 34 -11.17 -1.12 8.34
C THR A 34 -10.17 -1.89 9.19
N PRO A 35 -9.37 -2.80 8.61
CA PRO A 35 -8.36 -3.54 9.37
C PRO A 35 -7.35 -2.57 10.02
N SER A 36 -6.98 -2.88 11.27
CA SER A 36 -6.05 -2.05 12.06
C SER A 36 -4.68 -1.90 11.40
N THR A 37 -4.26 -2.88 10.60
CA THR A 37 -3.00 -2.86 9.85
C THR A 37 -2.96 -1.80 8.75
N VAL A 38 -4.13 -1.32 8.29
CA VAL A 38 -4.25 -0.27 7.28
C VAL A 38 -4.65 1.07 7.91
N SER A 39 -5.56 1.05 8.90
CA SER A 39 -5.98 2.29 9.58
C SER A 39 -4.92 2.86 10.52
N ASN A 40 -4.04 2.01 11.08
CA ASN A 40 -2.93 2.45 11.92
C ASN A 40 -1.69 2.76 11.08
N LYS A 41 -1.37 4.04 10.95
CA LYS A 41 -0.16 4.51 10.24
C LYS A 41 1.13 3.90 10.79
N ARG A 42 1.18 3.62 12.09
CA ARG A 42 2.34 2.99 12.75
C ARG A 42 2.63 1.59 12.22
N TRP A 43 1.62 0.87 11.75
CA TRP A 43 1.81 -0.48 11.21
C TRP A 43 2.69 -0.45 9.95
N TRP A 44 2.50 0.55 9.08
CA TRP A 44 3.34 0.75 7.91
C TRP A 44 4.78 1.10 8.27
N GLU A 45 4.98 1.97 9.27
CA GLU A 45 6.32 2.33 9.76
C GLU A 45 7.05 1.13 10.38
N GLU A 46 6.35 0.33 11.18
CA GLU A 46 6.92 -0.89 11.78
C GLU A 46 7.22 -1.95 10.72
N THR A 47 6.33 -2.11 9.74
CA THR A 47 6.56 -3.02 8.60
C THR A 47 7.80 -2.61 7.82
N ASP A 48 7.98 -1.32 7.55
CA ASP A 48 9.15 -0.82 6.83
C ASP A 48 10.46 -1.03 7.60
N LYS A 49 10.44 -0.77 8.92
CA LYS A 49 11.56 -1.10 9.82
C LYS A 49 11.87 -2.60 9.82
N LYS A 50 10.85 -3.46 9.84
CA LYS A 50 11.03 -4.92 9.82
C LYS A 50 11.56 -5.41 8.48
N PHE A 51 11.30 -4.74 7.35
CA PHE A 51 11.93 -5.09 6.08
C PHE A 51 13.45 -4.90 6.07
N GLN A 52 14.00 -4.06 6.95
CA GLN A 52 15.45 -3.93 7.13
C GLN A 52 16.05 -5.06 7.99
N ALA A 53 15.27 -5.66 8.89
CA ALA A 53 15.71 -6.72 9.78
C ALA A 53 14.56 -7.68 10.10
N TRP A 54 14.25 -8.55 9.14
CA TRP A 54 13.12 -9.47 9.24
C TRP A 54 13.46 -10.63 10.16
N PRO A 55 12.61 -10.92 11.18
CA PRO A 55 12.89 -11.97 12.13
C PRO A 55 12.84 -13.35 11.45
N ARG A 56 13.76 -14.24 11.84
CA ARG A 56 13.81 -15.64 11.42
C ARG A 56 13.76 -16.55 12.64
N THR A 57 13.14 -17.71 12.49
CA THR A 57 12.99 -18.68 13.59
C THR A 57 14.32 -19.28 14.04
N ALA A 58 15.25 -19.52 13.11
CA ALA A 58 16.58 -20.05 13.40
C ALA A 58 17.64 -19.28 12.61
N GLY A 59 18.24 -18.27 13.24
CA GLY A 59 19.31 -17.45 12.68
C GLY A 59 19.13 -15.94 12.91
N PRO A 60 20.15 -15.13 12.56
CA PRO A 60 20.05 -13.69 12.67
C PRO A 60 18.99 -13.12 11.70
N PRO A 61 18.41 -11.94 12.01
CA PRO A 61 17.47 -11.26 11.12
C PRO A 61 18.06 -11.00 9.72
N VAL A 62 17.20 -11.00 8.71
CA VAL A 62 17.60 -10.84 7.30
C VAL A 62 16.85 -9.68 6.65
N VAL A 63 17.53 -8.97 5.75
CA VAL A 63 16.94 -7.90 4.94
C VAL A 63 15.96 -8.49 3.92
N MET A 64 14.80 -7.86 3.75
CA MET A 64 13.80 -8.25 2.76
C MET A 64 13.94 -7.42 1.49
N ASN A 65 13.74 -8.09 0.35
CA ASN A 65 13.78 -7.51 -1.00
C ASN A 65 15.07 -6.72 -1.31
N PRO A 66 16.26 -7.33 -1.11
CA PRO A 66 17.55 -6.64 -1.17
C PRO A 66 17.86 -5.96 -2.51
N ILE A 67 17.41 -6.52 -3.63
CA ILE A 67 17.68 -5.97 -4.96
C ILE A 67 16.78 -4.76 -5.23
N SER A 68 15.46 -4.94 -5.10
CA SER A 68 14.49 -3.88 -5.39
C SER A 68 14.56 -2.70 -4.41
N ARG A 69 14.91 -2.97 -3.14
CA ARG A 69 15.04 -1.94 -2.10
C ARG A 69 16.49 -1.47 -1.88
N GLN A 70 17.46 -2.09 -2.55
CA GLN A 70 18.88 -1.78 -2.42
C GLN A 70 19.37 -1.70 -0.97
N ASN A 71 18.81 -2.53 -0.08
CA ASN A 71 19.05 -2.50 1.36
C ASN A 71 19.91 -3.68 1.86
N PHE A 72 20.81 -4.18 1.01
CA PHE A 72 21.69 -5.29 1.36
C PHE A 72 22.87 -4.82 2.24
N ILE A 73 23.33 -5.72 3.11
CA ILE A 73 24.47 -5.46 3.99
C ILE A 73 25.76 -5.61 3.19
N VAL A 74 26.53 -4.54 3.07
CA VAL A 74 27.88 -4.56 2.46
C VAL A 74 28.88 -5.01 3.54
N LYS A 75 29.64 -6.07 3.27
CA LYS A 75 30.75 -6.46 4.14
C LYS A 75 31.87 -5.44 3.96
N SER A 76 32.40 -4.89 5.05
CA SER A 76 33.64 -4.11 5.00
C SER A 76 34.75 -5.02 4.49
N GLY A 77 35.34 -4.67 3.34
CA GLY A 77 36.55 -5.34 2.86
C GLY A 77 37.64 -5.16 3.92
N SER A 78 38.47 -6.18 4.12
CA SER A 78 39.75 -5.98 4.79
C SER A 78 40.56 -5.04 3.90
N GLU A 79 40.58 -3.75 4.23
CA GLU A 79 41.57 -2.82 3.67
C GLU A 79 42.95 -3.38 4.03
N SER A 80 43.67 -3.83 2.99
CA SER A 80 45.07 -4.22 3.03
C SER A 80 45.96 -3.03 2.77
#